data_AF-A0A924R1E3-F1
#
_entry.id   AF-A0A924R1E3-F1
#
_cell.length_a   1.000
_cell.length_b   1.000
_cell.length_c   1.000
_cell.angle_alpha   90.00
_cell.angle_beta   90.00
_cell.angle_gamma   90.00
#
_symmetry.space_group_name_H-M   'P 1'
#
loop_
_entity.id
_entity.type
_entity.pdbx_description
1 polymer ?
#
loop_
_entity_poly.entity_id
_entity_poly.type
_entity_poly.pdbx_seq_one_letter_code
_entity_poly.pdbx_strand_id
1 'polypeptide(L)' 'PKAYEVADRLAAGSQTAISWSKYALNNWLRQAGPAFDASLALEFMGFAGPDVREGVASLRERRPPSYGPGVS' A
#
# COMPACT_ATOMS: atom_id res chain seq x y z
N PRO A 1 20.25 -2.57 13.34
CA PRO A 1 20.58 -1.88 14.62
C PRO A 1 19.53 -0.85 15.07
N LYS A 2 19.11 0.11 14.23
CA LYS A 2 18.19 1.19 14.63
C LYS A 2 16.79 0.73 15.06
N ALA A 3 16.27 -0.33 14.41
CA ALA A 3 14.98 -0.91 14.77
C ALA A 3 14.94 -1.40 16.23
N TYR A 4 16.02 -2.06 16.69
CA TYR A 4 16.12 -2.52 18.08
C TYR A 4 16.22 -1.37 19.07
N GLU A 5 17.00 -0.33 18.76
CA GLU A 5 17.08 0.87 19.61
C GLU A 5 15.71 1.54 19.82
N VAL A 6 14.88 1.61 18.77
CA VAL A 6 13.52 2.15 18.88
C VAL A 6 12.63 1.22 19.71
N ALA A 7 12.74 -0.10 19.53
CA ALA A 7 12.00 -1.08 20.31
C ALA A 7 12.35 -1.01 21.80
N ASP A 8 13.64 -0.92 22.14
CA ASP A 8 14.12 -0.81 23.52
C ASP A 8 13.60 0.47 24.19
N ARG A 9 13.59 1.59 23.46
CA ARG A 9 13.02 2.86 23.95
C ARG A 9 11.52 2.77 24.21
N LEU A 10 10.77 2.10 23.34
CA LEU A 10 9.33 1.88 23.53
C LEU A 10 9.07 0.93 24.69
N ALA A 11 9.90 -0.11 24.86
CA ALA A 11 9.80 -1.06 25.97
C ALA A 11 10.05 -0.40 27.33
N ALA A 12 10.98 0.57 27.39
CA ALA A 12 11.27 1.34 28.60
C ALA A 12 10.18 2.39 28.95
N GLY A 13 9.21 2.66 28.06
CA GLY A 13 8.14 3.63 28.26
C GLY A 13 6.87 3.06 28.89
N SER A 14 5.87 3.93 29.14
CA SER A 14 4.55 3.51 29.62
C SER A 14 3.79 2.76 28.53
N GLN A 15 3.62 1.44 28.72
CA GLN A 15 2.96 0.57 27.75
C GLN A 15 1.48 0.95 27.53
N THR A 16 0.79 1.39 28.58
CA THR A 16 -0.62 1.84 28.48
C THR A 16 -0.74 3.10 27.62
N ALA A 17 0.11 4.11 27.87
CA ALA A 17 0.09 5.35 27.10
C ALA A 17 0.43 5.09 25.63
N ILE A 18 1.48 4.31 25.36
CA ILE A 18 1.88 3.92 24.01
C ILE A 18 0.75 3.17 23.29
N SER A 19 0.07 2.25 23.97
CA SER A 19 -1.03 1.47 23.38
C SER A 19 -2.23 2.37 23.03
N TRP A 20 -2.59 3.31 23.90
CA TRP A 20 -3.67 4.26 23.64
C TRP A 20 -3.32 5.25 22.53
N SER A 21 -2.09 5.77 22.51
CA SER A 21 -1.61 6.61 21.41
C SER A 21 -1.67 5.86 20.07
N LYS A 22 -1.20 4.60 20.03
CA LYS A 22 -1.31 3.74 18.84
C LYS A 22 -2.76 3.53 18.43
N TYR A 23 -3.65 3.29 19.38
CA TYR A 23 -5.08 3.10 19.10
C TYR A 23 -5.70 4.35 18.47
N ALA A 24 -5.46 5.53 19.04
CA ALA A 24 -5.95 6.81 18.54
C ALA A 24 -5.45 7.10 17.11
N LEU A 25 -4.16 6.87 16.84
CA LEU A 25 -3.58 7.03 15.50
C LEU A 25 -4.16 6.03 14.50
N ASN A 26 -4.30 4.76 14.90
CA ASN A 26 -4.85 3.73 14.02
C ASN A 26 -6.32 3.96 13.66
N ASN A 27 -7.08 4.73 14.45
CA ASN A 27 -8.46 5.06 14.09
C ASN A 27 -8.56 5.90 12.82
N TRP A 28 -7.59 6.77 12.54
CA TRP A 28 -7.53 7.49 11.26
C TRP A 28 -7.29 6.53 10.09
N LEU A 29 -6.36 5.59 10.24
CA LEU A 29 -6.08 4.58 9.22
C LEU A 29 -7.28 3.67 8.97
N ARG A 30 -8.01 3.27 10.02
CA ARG A 30 -9.22 2.46 9.88
C ARG A 30 -10.33 3.20 9.13
N GLN A 31 -10.50 4.49 9.38
CA GLN A 31 -11.47 5.31 8.66
C GLN A 31 -11.12 5.43 7.16
N ALA A 32 -9.83 5.38 6.81
CA ALA A 32 -9.39 5.32 5.42
C ALA A 32 -9.52 3.93 4.77
N GLY A 33 -9.93 2.90 5.53
CA GLY A 33 -10.07 1.52 5.07
C GLY A 33 -10.88 1.35 3.78
N PRO A 34 -12.12 1.89 3.67
CA PRO A 34 -12.91 1.75 2.46
C PRO A 34 -12.27 2.36 1.20
N ALA A 35 -11.55 3.48 1.35
CA ALA A 35 -10.84 4.09 0.24
C ALA A 35 -9.64 3.23 -0.20
N PHE A 36 -8.92 2.65 0.76
CA PHE A 36 -7.86 1.69 0.50
C PHE A 36 -8.39 0.43 -0.21
N ASP A 37 -9.48 -0.17 0.30
CA ASP A 37 -10.10 -1.36 -0.30
C ASP A 37 -10.59 -1.10 -1.73
N ALA A 38 -11.19 0.06 -1.99
CA ALA A 38 -11.59 0.47 -3.34
C ALA A 38 -10.38 0.60 -4.27
N SER A 39 -9.27 1.20 -3.80
CA SER A 39 -8.05 1.32 -4.60
C SER A 39 -7.47 -0.05 -4.98
N LEU A 40 -7.51 -1.02 -4.05
CA LEU A 40 -7.07 -2.39 -4.29
C LEU A 40 -7.99 -3.12 -5.27
N ALA A 41 -9.31 -2.94 -5.15
CA ALA A 41 -10.27 -3.52 -6.09
C ALA A 41 -10.07 -2.98 -7.51
N LEU A 42 -9.83 -1.68 -7.65
CA LEU A 42 -9.49 -1.03 -8.93
C LEU A 42 -8.16 -1.56 -9.49
N GLU A 43 -7.15 -1.74 -8.64
CA GLU A 43 -5.88 -2.37 -9.03
C GLU A 43 -6.10 -3.79 -9.56
N PHE A 44 -6.88 -4.64 -8.87
CA PHE A 44 -7.21 -6.00 -9.34
C PHE A 44 -8.01 -6.01 -10.65
N MET A 45 -8.96 -5.08 -10.82
CA MET A 45 -9.69 -4.93 -12.09
C MET A 45 -8.75 -4.53 -13.23
N GLY A 46 -7.81 -3.62 -12.98
CA GLY A 46 -6.75 -3.25 -13.92
C GLY A 46 -5.82 -4.43 -14.26
N PHE A 47 -5.47 -5.25 -13.27
CA PHE A 47 -4.64 -6.46 -13.46
C PHE A 47 -5.27 -7.55 -14.32
N ALA A 48 -6.60 -7.65 -14.33
CA ALA A 48 -7.33 -8.57 -15.22
C ALA A 48 -7.45 -8.03 -16.65
N GLY A 49 -7.07 -6.78 -16.90
CA GLY A 49 -7.18 -6.10 -18.18
C GLY A 49 -6.06 -6.45 -19.18
N PRO A 50 -6.29 -6.17 -20.48
CA PRO A 50 -5.29 -6.37 -21.53
C PRO A 50 -4.01 -5.54 -21.31
N ASP A 51 -4.11 -4.40 -20.62
CA ASP A 51 -3.00 -3.47 -20.39
C ASP A 51 -1.89 -4.07 -19.52
N VAL A 52 -2.21 -4.97 -18.59
CA VAL A 52 -1.17 -5.61 -17.75
C VAL A 52 -0.27 -6.54 -18.54
N ARG A 53 -0.80 -7.21 -19.57
CA ARG A 53 0.04 -8.04 -20.44
C ARG A 53 1.08 -7.20 -21.17
N GLU A 54 0.67 -6.03 -21.66
CA GLU A 54 1.56 -5.07 -22.31
C GLU A 54 2.53 -4.41 -21.33
N GLY A 55 2.08 -4.09 -20.11
CA GLY A 55 2.95 -3.58 -19.04
C GLY A 55 4.05 -4.57 -18.67
N VAL A 56 3.73 -5.86 -18.54
CA VAL A 56 4.73 -6.91 -18.24
C VAL A 56 5.66 -7.16 -19.43
N ALA A 57 5.14 -7.20 -20.66
CA ALA A 57 5.93 -7.41 -21.86
C ALA A 57 6.93 -6.27 -22.09
N SER A 58 6.47 -5.02 -22.03
CA SER A 58 7.29 -3.83 -22.22
C SER A 58 8.39 -3.69 -21.15
N LEU A 59 8.11 -4.03 -19.89
CA LEU A 59 9.12 -4.09 -18.82
C LEU A 59 10.19 -5.16 -19.08
N ARG A 60 9.80 -6.35 -19.55
CA ARG A 60 10.74 -7.43 -19.90
C ARG A 60 11.60 -7.08 -21.11
N GLU A 61 10.99 -6.47 -22.12
CA GLU A 61 11.62 -6.09 -23.39
C GLU A 61 12.36 -4.74 -23.31
N ARG A 62 12.27 -4.02 -22.18
CA ARG A 62 12.87 -2.70 -21.95
C ARG A 62 12.48 -1.66 -23.00
N ARG A 63 11.23 -1.72 -23.45
CA ARG A 63 10.64 -0.76 -24.39
C ARG A 63 9.52 0.03 -23.71
N PRO A 64 9.15 1.21 -24.24
CA PRO A 64 7.93 1.90 -23.80
C PRO A 64 6.69 1.02 -24.04
N PRO A 65 5.69 1.03 -23.13
CA PRO A 65 4.43 0.33 -23.34
C PRO A 65 3.57 1.02 -24.40
N SER A 66 2.86 0.22 -25.20
CA SER A 66 1.88 0.67 -26.20
C SER A 66 0.48 0.20 -25.80
N TYR A 67 -0.18 1.00 -24.98
CA TYR A 67 -1.59 0.80 -24.67
C TYR A 67 -2.42 1.27 -25.87
N GLY A 68 -3.35 0.45 -26.35
CA GLY A 68 -4.20 0.77 -27.50
C GLY A 68 -5.07 2.02 -27.27
N PRO A 69 -5.73 2.56 -28.32
CA PRO A 69 -6.55 3.76 -28.17
C PRO A 69 -7.76 3.48 -27.28
N GLY A 70 -7.67 3.89 -26.02
CA GLY A 70 -8.77 4.18 -25.10
C GLY A 70 -9.68 3.00 -24.75
N VAL A 71 -9.35 2.30 -23.67
CA VAL A 71 -10.39 1.80 -22.76
C VAL A 71 -10.36 2.69 -21.53
N SER A 72 -11.15 3.76 -21.57
CA SER A 72 -11.62 4.47 -20.37
C SER A 72 -12.68 3.63 -19.67
#